data_AF-A0A059D1C7-F1
#
_entry.id   AF-A0A059D1C7-F1
#
_cell.length_a   1.000
_cell.length_b   1.000
_cell.length_c   1.000
_cell.angle_alpha   90.00
_cell.angle_beta   90.00
_cell.angle_gamma   90.00
#
_symmetry.space_group_name_H-M   'P 1'
#
loop_
_entity.id
_entity.type
_entity.pdbx_description
1 polymer ?
#
loop_
_entity_poly.entity_id
_entity_poly.type
_entity_poly.pdbx_seq_one_letter_code
_entity_poly.pdbx_strand_id
1 'polypeptide(L)'
;MNAWCSCLVFIFLLSARHIASGAVHNITTSKPLFQNQTLVSSGQIFELGFFMPNGSENHYVGIWYKNLTPSKIVWVANRDSPLTAADQSAKLTIG
;
A
#
# COMPACT_ATOMS: atom_id res chain seq x y z
N MET A 1 -24.46 26.75 -21.30
CA MET A 1 -23.22 26.76 -20.50
C MET A 1 -23.29 25.59 -19.51
N ASN A 2 -22.42 24.59 -19.37
CA ASN A 2 -21.21 24.13 -20.06
C ASN A 2 -21.12 22.62 -19.73
N ALA A 3 -21.63 21.73 -20.60
CA ALA A 3 -21.45 20.28 -20.41
C ALA A 3 -19.95 19.90 -20.39
N TRP A 4 -19.13 20.68 -21.10
CA TRP A 4 -17.67 20.61 -21.03
C TRP A 4 -17.10 20.91 -19.64
N CYS A 5 -17.71 21.81 -18.86
CA CYS A 5 -17.27 22.08 -17.50
C CYS A 5 -17.59 20.90 -16.56
N SER A 6 -18.73 20.23 -16.79
CA SER A 6 -19.11 19.02 -16.04
C SER A 6 -18.16 17.85 -16.32
N CYS A 7 -17.80 17.59 -17.58
CA CYS A 7 -16.83 16.55 -17.95
C CYS A 7 -15.43 16.83 -17.37
N LEU A 8 -14.97 18.09 -17.39
CA LEU A 8 -13.67 18.46 -16.82
C LEU A 8 -13.64 18.25 -15.29
N VAL A 9 -14.72 18.59 -14.59
CA VAL A 9 -14.85 18.30 -13.14
C VAL A 9 -14.85 16.79 -12.89
N PHE A 10 -15.55 16.00 -13.71
CA PHE A 10 -15.59 14.54 -13.56
C PHE A 10 -14.22 13.88 -13.79
N ILE A 11 -13.46 14.34 -14.78
CA ILE A 11 -12.09 13.88 -15.06
C ILE A 11 -11.13 14.28 -13.92
N PHE A 12 -11.27 15.47 -13.35
CA PHE A 12 -10.48 15.94 -12.20
C PHE A 12 -10.78 15.16 -10.91
N LEU A 13 -12.03 14.73 -10.71
CA LEU A 13 -12.43 13.88 -9.58
C LEU A 13 -11.96 12.42 -9.75
N LEU A 14 -11.87 11.93 -10.99
CA LEU A 14 -11.32 10.61 -11.32
C LEU A 14 -9.81 10.56 -11.10
N SER A 15 -9.06 11.61 -11.46
CA SER A 15 -7.61 11.68 -11.23
C SER A 15 -7.23 11.88 -9.76
N ALA A 16 -8.14 12.40 -8.92
CA ALA A 16 -7.93 12.55 -7.48
C ALA A 16 -7.87 11.22 -6.71
N ARG A 17 -8.18 10.08 -7.34
CA ARG A 17 -8.08 8.73 -6.73
C ARG A 17 -6.72 8.06 -6.88
N HIS A 18 -5.71 8.74 -7.43
CA HIS A 18 -4.34 8.25 -7.33
C HIS A 18 -3.86 8.37 -5.87
N ILE A 19 -4.06 7.31 -5.09
CA ILE A 19 -3.32 7.11 -3.84
C ILE A 19 -1.86 6.95 -4.28
N ALA A 20 -1.10 8.02 -4.21
CA ALA A 20 0.33 7.98 -4.46
C ALA A 20 0.95 7.03 -3.43
N SER A 21 1.32 5.83 -3.86
CA SER A 21 2.12 4.92 -3.05
C SER A 21 3.55 5.47 -3.01
N GLY A 22 3.97 5.93 -1.84
CA GLY A 22 5.31 6.45 -1.64
C GLY A 22 6.27 5.33 -1.29
N ALA A 23 7.28 5.10 -2.13
CA ALA A 23 8.39 4.24 -1.77
C ALA A 23 9.25 4.93 -0.69
N VAL A 24 9.37 4.30 0.46
CA VAL A 24 10.26 4.67 1.55
C VAL A 24 11.52 3.81 1.47
N HIS A 25 12.66 4.31 1.95
CA HIS A 25 13.96 3.63 1.85
C HIS A 25 14.45 3.04 3.18
N ASN A 26 13.90 3.49 4.31
CA ASN A 26 14.19 2.99 5.63
C ASN A 26 13.01 3.22 6.59
N ILE A 27 12.90 2.36 7.60
CA ILE A 27 11.97 2.53 8.72
C ILE A 27 12.82 2.90 9.92
N THR A 28 12.46 3.98 10.61
CA THR A 28 13.10 4.39 11.86
C THR A 28 12.06 4.53 12.96
N THR A 29 12.49 4.60 14.21
CA THR A 29 11.59 4.81 15.36
C THR A 29 10.74 6.08 15.21
N SER A 30 11.27 7.11 14.56
CA SER A 30 10.57 8.37 14.27
C SER A 30 9.80 8.38 12.95
N LYS A 31 10.06 7.43 12.05
CA LYS A 31 9.43 7.32 10.72
C LYS A 31 8.94 5.90 10.49
N PRO A 32 7.74 5.57 10.99
CA PRO A 32 7.11 4.28 10.74
C PRO A 32 6.65 4.16 9.29
N LEU A 33 6.40 2.92 8.84
CA LEU A 33 5.79 2.65 7.54
C LEU A 33 4.27 2.63 7.69
N PHE A 34 3.59 3.49 6.93
CA PHE A 34 2.12 3.57 6.89
C PHE A 34 1.53 2.65 5.81
N GLN A 35 0.22 2.39 5.87
CA GLN A 35 -0.46 1.47 4.95
C GLN A 35 -0.37 1.84 3.46
N ASN A 36 -0.27 3.14 3.16
CA ASN A 36 -0.12 3.66 1.80
C ASN A 36 1.35 3.77 1.34
N GLN A 37 2.28 3.18 2.09
CA GLN A 37 3.71 3.22 1.80
C GLN A 37 4.26 1.81 1.70
N THR A 38 5.34 1.70 0.93
CA THR A 38 6.11 0.46 0.82
C THR A 38 7.60 0.74 1.00
N LEU A 39 8.33 -0.24 1.50
CA LEU A 39 9.78 -0.23 1.59
C LEU A 39 10.34 -1.08 0.44
N VAL A 40 11.12 -0.45 -0.43
CA VAL A 40 11.70 -1.14 -1.59
C VAL A 40 13.15 -1.51 -1.30
N SER A 41 13.50 -2.78 -1.54
CA SER A 41 14.89 -3.24 -1.45
C SER A 41 15.80 -2.47 -2.41
N SER A 42 17.07 -2.30 -2.05
CA SER A 42 18.07 -1.59 -2.86
C SER A 42 18.17 -2.16 -4.29
N GLY A 43 18.09 -3.49 -4.43
CA GLY A 43 18.10 -4.18 -5.72
C GLY A 43 16.79 -4.08 -6.52
N GLN A 44 15.75 -3.41 -6.01
CA GLN A 44 14.43 -3.31 -6.66
C GLN A 44 13.74 -4.67 -6.92
N ILE A 45 14.17 -5.73 -6.21
CA ILE A 45 13.64 -7.10 -6.39
C ILE A 45 12.45 -7.31 -5.47
N PHE A 46 12.58 -6.92 -4.21
CA PHE A 46 11.59 -7.10 -3.16
C PHE A 46 10.99 -5.78 -2.72
N GLU A 47 9.74 -5.87 -2.27
CA GLU A 47 8.97 -4.79 -1.69
C GLU A 47 8.27 -5.31 -0.43
N LEU A 48 8.30 -4.50 0.63
CA LEU A 48 7.66 -4.75 1.93
C LEU A 48 6.56 -3.72 2.13
N GLY A 49 5.39 -4.17 2.59
CA GLY A 49 4.32 -3.25 2.95
C GLY A 49 3.05 -3.96 3.39
N PHE A 50 1.98 -3.19 3.46
CA PHE A 50 0.64 -3.68 3.77
C PHE A 50 -0.05 -4.16 2.48
N PHE A 51 -0.75 -5.29 2.56
CA PHE A 51 -1.53 -5.81 1.43
C PHE A 51 -2.80 -6.51 1.92
N MET A 52 -3.77 -6.61 1.01
CA MET A 52 -5.04 -7.30 1.21
C MET A 52 -5.17 -8.41 0.15
N PRO A 53 -5.22 -9.70 0.54
CA PRO A 53 -5.49 -10.78 -0.39
C PRO A 53 -6.85 -10.59 -1.06
N ASN A 54 -6.95 -11.08 -2.31
CA ASN A 54 -8.16 -10.90 -3.10
C ASN A 54 -9.38 -11.54 -2.41
N GLY A 55 -10.46 -10.78 -2.23
CA GLY A 55 -11.69 -11.25 -1.58
C GLY A 55 -11.62 -11.38 -0.05
N SER A 56 -10.58 -10.85 0.60
CA SER A 56 -10.46 -10.82 2.06
C SER A 56 -10.63 -9.40 2.61
N GLU A 57 -11.15 -9.28 3.82
CA GLU A 57 -11.15 -8.03 4.60
C GLU A 57 -9.96 -7.96 5.57
N ASN A 58 -9.02 -8.89 5.46
CA ASN A 58 -7.85 -8.97 6.32
C ASN A 58 -6.66 -8.26 5.70
N HIS A 59 -6.02 -7.41 6.50
CA HIS A 59 -4.79 -6.72 6.15
C HIS A 59 -3.58 -7.45 6.73
N TYR A 60 -2.57 -7.62 5.89
CA TYR A 60 -1.33 -8.28 6.24
C TYR A 60 -0.14 -7.37 5.95
N VAL A 61 0.94 -7.58 6.68
CA VAL A 61 2.27 -7.07 6.37
C VAL A 61 3.07 -8.20 5.74
N GLY A 62 3.67 -7.97 4.58
CA GLY A 62 4.42 -9.00 3.89
C GLY A 62 5.46 -8.46 2.93
N ILE A 63 6.26 -9.39 2.42
CA ILE A 63 7.27 -9.13 1.39
C ILE A 63 6.84 -9.84 0.12
N TRP A 64 6.97 -9.17 -1.02
CA TRP A 64 6.67 -9.70 -2.35
C TRP A 64 7.72 -9.27 -3.38
N TYR A 65 7.69 -9.92 -4.54
CA TYR A 65 8.46 -9.48 -5.70
C TYR A 65 7.84 -8.23 -6.33
N LYS A 66 8.63 -7.15 -6.43
CA LYS A 66 8.16 -5.84 -6.89
C LYS A 66 7.60 -5.84 -8.31
N ASN A 67 8.29 -6.53 -9.23
CA ASN A 67 8.02 -6.44 -10.68
C ASN A 67 7.31 -7.69 -11.23
N LEU A 68 6.54 -8.41 -10.42
CA LEU A 68 5.73 -9.55 -10.86
C LEU A 68 4.25 -9.22 -10.78
N THR A 69 3.52 -9.54 -11.86
CA THR A 69 2.06 -9.42 -11.93
C THR A 69 1.47 -10.80 -12.26
N PRO A 70 0.66 -11.41 -11.39
CA PRO A 70 0.28 -10.94 -10.05
C PRO A 70 1.45 -10.96 -9.05
N SER A 71 1.40 -10.08 -8.04
CA SER A 71 2.42 -10.01 -7.00
C SER A 71 2.57 -11.35 -6.28
N LYS A 72 3.80 -11.86 -6.23
CA LYS A 72 4.11 -13.13 -5.55
C LYS A 72 4.62 -12.84 -4.14
N ILE A 73 3.80 -13.15 -3.13
CA ILE A 73 4.13 -13.03 -1.72
C ILE A 73 5.18 -14.10 -1.34
N VAL A 74 6.29 -13.69 -0.73
CA VAL A 74 7.35 -14.58 -0.25
C VAL A 74 7.36 -14.73 1.27
N TRP A 75 6.83 -13.76 2.00
CA TRP A 75 6.73 -13.80 3.46
C TRP A 75 5.57 -12.95 3.98
N VAL A 76 5.00 -13.34 5.13
CA VAL A 76 3.87 -12.66 5.80
C VAL A 76 4.17 -12.59 7.30
N ALA A 77 4.20 -11.38 7.86
CA ALA A 77 4.56 -11.13 9.26
C ALA A 77 3.46 -11.57 10.23
N ASN A 78 2.24 -11.09 10.00
CA ASN A 78 1.08 -11.28 10.87
C ASN A 78 0.13 -12.36 10.33
N ARG A 79 0.70 -13.49 9.87
CA ARG A 79 -0.06 -14.57 9.22
C ARG A 79 -1.18 -15.12 10.09
N ASP A 80 -0.90 -15.33 11.38
CA ASP A 80 -1.82 -15.96 12.33
C ASP A 80 -2.74 -14.94 13.03
N SER A 81 -2.49 -13.64 12.84
CA SER A 81 -3.24 -12.56 13.48
C SER A 81 -3.38 -11.36 12.53
N PRO A 82 -4.21 -11.50 11.49
CA PRO A 82 -4.48 -10.42 10.54
C PRO A 82 -5.09 -9.19 11.21
N LEU A 83 -4.87 -8.03 10.59
CA LEU A 83 -5.58 -6.80 10.94
C LEU A 83 -6.93 -6.76 10.21
N THR A 84 -7.92 -6.10 10.79
CA THR A 84 -9.22 -5.91 10.13
C THR A 84 -9.17 -4.73 9.18
N ALA A 85 -9.99 -4.72 8.11
CA ALA A 85 -10.07 -3.60 7.17
C ALA A 85 -10.51 -2.26 7.81
N ALA A 86 -11.11 -2.31 9.01
CA ALA A 86 -11.46 -1.12 9.77
C ALA A 86 -10.22 -0.41 10.39
N ASP A 87 -9.09 -1.11 10.52
CA ASP A 87 -7.89 -0.61 11.19
C ASP A 87 -7.01 0.22 10.24
N GLN A 88 -7.49 1.40 9.82
CA GLN A 88 -6.75 2.31 8.93
C GLN A 88 -5.57 3.03 9.60
N SER A 89 -5.45 2.93 10.94
CA SER A 89 -4.39 3.58 11.72
C SER A 89 -3.15 2.72 11.91
N ALA A 90 -3.12 1.50 11.37
CA ALA A 90 -2.00 0.59 11.55
C ALA A 90 -0.72 1.13 10.88
N LYS A 91 0.41 0.91 11.55
CA LYS A 91 1.74 1.32 11.11
C LYS A 91 2.79 0.32 11.58
N LEU A 92 3.83 0.12 10.79
CA LEU A 92 4.96 -0.73 11.15
C LEU A 92 6.08 0.13 11.74
N THR A 93 6.46 -0.15 12.99
CA THR A 93 7.48 0.58 13.76
C THR A 93 8.69 -0.31 14.06
N ILE A 94 9.86 0.29 14.23
CA ILE A 94 11.00 -0.36 14.89
C ILE A 94 10.83 -0.18 16.40
N GLY A 95 10.90 -1.27 17.16
CA GLY A 95 10.86 -1.30 18.62
C GLY A 95 12.21 -1.05 19.25
#